data_AF-A0AAU4DKM3-F1
#
_entry.id   AF-A0AAU4DKM3-F1
#
_cell.length_a   1.000
_cell.length_b   1.000
_cell.length_c   1.000
_cell.angle_alpha   90.00
_cell.angle_beta   90.00
_cell.angle_gamma   90.00
#
_symmetry.space_group_name_H-M   'P 1'
#
loop_
_entity.id
_entity.type
_entity.pdbx_description
1 polymer ?
#
loop_
_entity_poly.entity_id
_entity_poly.type
_entity_poly.pdbx_seq_one_letter_code
_entity_poly.pdbx_strand_id
1 'polypeptide(L)'
;MTTYQAGAVGPMPKALKFAIGGIVVQALINGFAGVLFYALASDEASHGNDDGTGLIQLVALVSIAVAVLLVVCAVLTPRRYGWVRAVVITVEVVSVISSAVALFSGAVAAVGGIAIALAIIKAYASGESGAWFTR
;
A
#
# COMPACT_ATOMS: atom_id res chain seq x y z
N MET A 1 3.28 -4.48 42.12
CA MET A 1 4.59 -4.62 41.43
C MET A 1 4.36 -5.26 40.08
N THR A 2 4.24 -4.44 39.04
CA THR A 2 4.07 -4.89 37.66
C THR A 2 5.47 -5.13 37.10
N THR A 3 5.86 -6.38 36.93
CA THR A 3 7.18 -6.74 36.40
C THR A 3 7.30 -6.24 34.96
N TYR A 4 8.16 -5.24 34.74
CA TYR A 4 8.72 -4.88 33.45
C TYR A 4 9.53 -6.08 32.92
N GLN A 5 8.96 -6.85 32.00
CA GLN A 5 9.73 -7.85 31.25
C GLN A 5 10.53 -7.11 30.17
N ALA A 6 11.78 -6.79 30.50
CA ALA A 6 12.79 -6.39 29.54
C ALA A 6 13.23 -7.62 28.71
N GLY A 7 13.28 -7.47 27.38
CA GLY A 7 14.33 -8.15 26.59
C GLY A 7 14.01 -9.46 25.84
N ALA A 8 12.76 -9.91 25.71
CA ALA A 8 12.48 -11.00 24.76
C ALA A 8 12.26 -10.44 23.35
N VAL A 9 13.01 -10.93 22.35
CA VAL A 9 12.71 -10.75 20.92
C VAL A 9 11.39 -11.46 20.64
N GLY A 10 10.28 -10.84 21.03
CA GLY A 10 8.94 -11.37 20.79
C GLY A 10 8.75 -11.53 19.28
N PRO A 11 8.11 -12.61 18.82
CA PRO A 11 7.84 -12.79 17.40
C PRO A 11 7.05 -11.59 16.86
N MET A 12 7.28 -11.23 15.59
CA MET A 12 6.53 -10.15 14.94
C MET A 12 5.01 -10.35 15.16
N PRO A 13 4.26 -9.26 15.49
CA PRO A 13 2.82 -9.31 15.67
C PRO A 13 2.14 -10.02 14.50
N LYS A 14 1.23 -10.95 14.79
CA LYS A 14 0.55 -11.74 13.74
C LYS A 14 -0.21 -10.83 12.76
N ALA A 15 -0.86 -9.78 13.27
CA ALA A 15 -1.54 -8.79 12.46
C ALA A 15 -0.61 -8.11 11.44
N LEU A 16 0.63 -7.82 11.85
CA LEU A 16 1.63 -7.20 10.97
C LEU A 16 2.13 -8.18 9.90
N LYS A 17 2.30 -9.47 10.25
CA LYS A 17 2.61 -10.53 9.27
C LYS A 17 1.52 -10.67 8.21
N PHE A 18 0.25 -10.67 8.61
CA PHE A 18 -0.86 -10.71 7.66
C PHE A 18 -0.94 -9.44 6.81
N ALA A 19 -0.71 -8.27 7.43
CA ALA A 19 -0.70 -7.00 6.71
C ALA A 19 0.42 -6.94 5.65
N ILE A 20 1.60 -7.51 5.93
CA ILE A 20 2.67 -7.66 4.93
C ILE A 20 2.15 -8.46 3.72
N GLY A 21 1.47 -9.58 3.95
CA GLY A 21 0.87 -10.37 2.86
C GLY A 21 -0.13 -9.56 2.04
N GLY A 22 -1.00 -8.79 2.70
CA GLY A 22 -1.95 -7.89 2.05
C GLY A 22 -1.26 -6.81 1.21
N ILE A 23 -0.24 -6.15 1.76
CA ILE A 23 0.56 -5.13 1.06
C ILE A 23 1.22 -5.71 -0.18
N VAL A 24 1.80 -6.92 -0.11
CA VAL A 24 2.45 -7.56 -1.25
C VAL A 24 1.44 -7.85 -2.36
N VAL A 25 0.29 -8.43 -2.04
CA VAL A 25 -0.77 -8.69 -3.03
C VAL A 25 -1.25 -7.38 -3.66
N GLN A 26 -1.51 -6.36 -2.84
CA GLN A 26 -1.93 -5.04 -3.30
C GLN A 26 -0.88 -4.39 -4.21
N ALA A 27 0.39 -4.45 -3.84
CA ALA A 27 1.48 -3.92 -4.65
C ALA A 27 1.61 -4.64 -6.00
N LEU A 28 1.43 -5.96 -6.04
CA LEU A 28 1.44 -6.71 -7.30
C LEU A 28 0.28 -6.28 -8.22
N ILE A 29 -0.92 -6.14 -7.68
CA ILE A 29 -2.10 -5.70 -8.44
C ILE A 29 -1.90 -4.27 -8.96
N ASN A 30 -1.48 -3.34 -8.11
CA ASN A 30 -1.27 -1.94 -8.48
C ASN A 30 -0.10 -1.77 -9.47
N GLY A 31 0.97 -2.54 -9.29
CA GLY A 31 2.10 -2.56 -10.20
C GLY A 31 1.71 -3.10 -11.57
N PHE A 32 0.99 -4.24 -11.61
CA PHE A 32 0.51 -4.82 -12.86
C PHE A 32 -0.45 -3.88 -13.59
N ALA A 33 -1.44 -3.30 -12.89
CA ALA A 33 -2.36 -2.33 -13.46
C ALA A 33 -1.62 -1.08 -13.97
N GLY A 34 -0.66 -0.56 -13.21
CA GLY A 34 0.17 0.57 -13.62
C GLY A 34 0.96 0.28 -14.90
N VAL A 35 1.62 -0.89 -14.99
CA VAL A 35 2.35 -1.30 -16.21
C VAL A 35 1.40 -1.41 -17.41
N LEU A 36 0.21 -1.99 -17.21
CA LEU A 36 -0.77 -2.14 -18.27
C LEU A 36 -1.29 -0.78 -18.76
N PHE A 37 -1.65 0.13 -17.86
CA PHE A 37 -2.09 1.48 -18.23
C PHE A 37 -1.00 2.28 -18.93
N TYR A 38 0.25 2.14 -18.47
CA TYR A 38 1.38 2.79 -19.13
C TYR A 38 1.56 2.26 -20.56
N ALA A 39 1.50 0.93 -20.75
CA ALA A 39 1.63 0.31 -22.07
C ALA A 39 0.52 0.74 -23.02
N LEU A 40 -0.75 0.70 -22.57
CA LEU A 40 -1.91 1.12 -23.37
C LEU A 40 -1.82 2.60 -23.75
N ALA A 41 -1.51 3.47 -22.80
CA ALA A 41 -1.36 4.89 -23.08
C ALA A 41 -0.14 5.15 -23.99
N SER A 42 0.96 4.42 -23.85
CA SER A 42 2.11 4.57 -24.75
C SER A 42 1.78 4.16 -26.19
N ASP A 43 0.96 3.12 -26.35
CA ASP A 43 0.49 2.66 -27.66
C ASP A 43 -0.43 3.69 -28.30
N GLU A 44 -1.40 4.24 -27.55
CA GLU A 44 -2.30 5.30 -28.03
C GLU A 44 -1.56 6.57 -28.47
N ALA A 45 -0.58 7.02 -27.69
CA ALA A 45 0.27 8.16 -28.05
C ALA A 45 1.05 7.90 -29.36
N SER A 46 1.55 6.68 -29.56
CA SER A 46 2.30 6.32 -30.76
C SER A 46 1.45 6.31 -32.04
N HIS A 47 0.13 6.23 -31.91
CA HIS A 47 -0.83 6.33 -33.01
C HIS A 47 -1.32 7.77 -33.26
N GLY A 48 -0.71 8.77 -32.61
CA GLY A 48 -1.04 10.19 -32.77
C GLY A 48 -2.26 10.66 -31.98
N ASN A 49 -2.73 9.84 -31.02
CA ASN A 49 -3.83 10.18 -30.15
C ASN A 49 -3.29 10.64 -28.78
N ASP A 50 -2.89 11.91 -28.70
CA ASP A 50 -2.23 12.49 -27.52
C ASP A 50 -3.22 13.07 -26.48
N ASP A 51 -4.52 13.13 -26.80
CA ASP A 51 -5.54 13.75 -25.95
C ASP A 51 -5.73 12.98 -24.63
N GLY A 52 -5.10 13.48 -23.56
CA GLY A 52 -5.21 12.94 -22.20
C GLY A 52 -4.21 11.82 -21.86
N THR A 53 -3.48 11.33 -22.86
CA THR A 53 -2.56 10.19 -22.74
C THR A 53 -1.42 10.44 -21.76
N GLY A 54 -0.87 11.67 -21.75
CA GLY A 54 0.19 12.05 -20.80
C GLY A 54 -0.23 11.99 -19.33
N LEU A 55 -1.49 12.32 -19.02
CA LEU A 55 -2.00 12.22 -17.64
C LEU A 55 -2.16 10.76 -17.22
N ILE A 56 -2.65 9.90 -18.12
CA ILE A 56 -2.79 8.46 -17.86
C ILE A 56 -1.40 7.84 -17.61
N GLN A 57 -0.39 8.18 -18.42
CA GLN A 57 0.99 7.75 -18.22
C GLN A 57 1.56 8.20 -16.87
N LEU A 58 1.31 9.44 -16.45
CA LEU A 58 1.74 9.95 -15.15
C LEU A 58 1.09 9.15 -14.00
N VAL A 59 -0.23 8.95 -14.06
CA VAL A 59 -0.96 8.15 -13.07
C VAL A 59 -0.44 6.72 -13.01
N ALA A 60 -0.16 6.12 -14.17
CA ALA A 60 0.43 4.80 -14.27
C ALA A 60 1.82 4.72 -13.61
N LEU A 61 2.70 5.68 -13.87
CA LEU A 61 4.02 5.77 -13.24
C LEU A 61 3.93 5.95 -11.72
N VAL A 62 3.00 6.79 -11.24
CA VAL A 62 2.75 6.95 -9.80
C VAL A 62 2.28 5.63 -9.18
N SER A 63 1.38 4.89 -9.84
CA SER A 63 0.93 3.58 -9.37
C SER A 63 2.07 2.58 -9.24
N ILE A 64 2.97 2.54 -10.24
CA ILE A 64 4.17 1.70 -10.22
C ILE A 64 5.10 2.11 -9.06
N ALA A 65 5.34 3.41 -8.89
CA ALA A 65 6.20 3.92 -7.81
C ALA A 65 5.63 3.58 -6.43
N VAL A 66 4.31 3.71 -6.23
CA VAL A 66 3.63 3.32 -5.00
C VAL A 66 3.74 1.81 -4.75
N ALA A 67 3.59 0.98 -5.79
CA ALA A 67 3.78 -0.46 -5.68
C ALA A 67 5.20 -0.82 -5.21
N VAL A 68 6.22 -0.21 -5.82
CA VAL A 68 7.62 -0.41 -5.41
C VAL A 68 7.84 0.04 -3.95
N LEU A 69 7.33 1.21 -3.58
CA LEU A 69 7.44 1.73 -2.22
C LEU A 69 6.79 0.79 -1.19
N LEU A 70 5.61 0.25 -1.50
CA LEU A 70 4.90 -0.70 -0.64
C LEU A 70 5.66 -2.02 -0.49
N VAL A 71 6.27 -2.53 -1.57
CA VAL A 71 7.15 -3.72 -1.51
C VAL A 71 8.37 -3.46 -0.63
N VAL A 72 9.01 -2.30 -0.78
CA VAL A 72 10.13 -1.89 0.08
C VAL A 72 9.68 -1.84 1.54
N CYS A 73 8.56 -1.19 1.84
CA CYS A 73 7.99 -1.16 3.19
C CYS A 73 7.74 -2.57 3.73
N ALA A 74 7.13 -3.47 2.96
CA ALA A 74 6.90 -4.86 3.35
C ALA A 74 8.19 -5.60 3.72
N VAL A 75 9.27 -5.41 2.95
CA VAL A 75 10.61 -5.98 3.22
C VAL A 75 11.28 -5.36 4.45
N LEU A 76 11.04 -4.07 4.70
CA LEU A 76 11.63 -3.32 5.80
C LEU A 76 10.85 -3.45 7.12
N THR A 77 9.58 -3.85 7.09
CA THR A 77 8.76 -4.08 8.29
C THR A 77 9.38 -5.10 9.28
N PRO A 78 9.92 -6.26 8.83
CA PRO A 78 10.69 -7.15 9.70
C PRO A 78 11.94 -6.52 10.33
N ARG A 79 12.53 -5.52 9.66
CA ARG A 79 13.73 -4.80 10.12
C ARG A 79 13.43 -3.62 11.04
N ARG A 80 12.16 -3.39 11.39
CA ARG A 80 11.71 -2.41 12.41
C ARG A 80 12.08 -0.95 12.12
N TYR A 81 12.26 -0.58 10.86
CA TYR A 81 12.51 0.83 10.53
C TYR A 81 11.31 1.72 10.91
N GLY A 82 11.53 2.69 11.80
CA GLY A 82 10.47 3.50 12.39
C GLY A 82 9.64 4.32 11.40
N TRP A 83 10.21 4.70 10.25
CA TRP A 83 9.51 5.47 9.22
C TRP A 83 8.54 4.61 8.38
N VAL A 84 8.73 3.29 8.33
CA VAL A 84 7.90 2.37 7.51
C VAL A 84 6.44 2.44 7.93
N ARG A 85 6.20 2.50 9.24
CA ARG A 85 4.84 2.61 9.78
C ARG A 85 4.11 3.83 9.28
N ALA A 86 4.77 5.00 9.30
CA ALA A 86 4.17 6.25 8.84
C ALA A 86 3.86 6.17 7.34
N VAL A 87 4.83 5.71 6.53
CA VAL A 87 4.67 5.60 5.07
C VAL A 87 3.53 4.66 4.69
N VAL A 88 3.46 3.46 5.28
CA VAL A 88 2.38 2.50 5.00
C VAL A 88 1.03 3.12 5.33
N ILE A 89 0.86 3.71 6.52
CA ILE A 89 -0.41 4.33 6.92
C ILE A 89 -0.79 5.45 5.94
N THR A 90 0.15 6.31 5.56
CA THR A 90 -0.11 7.40 4.60
C THR A 90 -0.55 6.87 3.25
N VAL A 91 0.14 5.87 2.70
CA VAL A 91 -0.21 5.27 1.41
C VAL A 91 -1.59 4.63 1.46
N GLU A 92 -1.89 3.84 2.50
CA GLU A 92 -3.20 3.19 2.62
C GLU A 92 -4.35 4.19 2.80
N VAL A 93 -4.12 5.33 3.49
CA VAL A 93 -5.12 6.41 3.56
C VAL A 93 -5.43 6.97 2.17
N VAL A 94 -4.41 7.18 1.34
CA VAL A 94 -4.59 7.61 -0.05
C VAL A 94 -5.35 6.54 -0.85
N SER A 95 -5.06 5.25 -0.64
CA SER A 95 -5.78 4.14 -1.28
C SER A 95 -7.26 4.08 -0.87
N VAL A 96 -7.58 4.34 0.40
CA VAL A 96 -8.96 4.44 0.88
C VAL A 96 -9.69 5.60 0.19
N ILE A 97 -9.08 6.79 0.14
CA ILE A 97 -9.66 7.96 -0.52
C ILE A 97 -9.91 7.66 -2.01
N SER A 98 -8.92 7.10 -2.70
CA SER A 98 -9.01 6.77 -4.12
C SER A 98 -10.11 5.75 -4.40
N SER A 99 -10.21 4.73 -3.56
CA SER A 99 -11.28 3.72 -3.66
C SER A 99 -12.66 4.29 -3.34
N ALA A 100 -12.75 5.22 -2.38
CA ALA A 100 -13.99 5.93 -2.09
C ALA A 100 -14.45 6.79 -3.28
N VAL A 101 -13.53 7.48 -3.96
CA VAL A 101 -13.82 8.21 -5.21
C VAL A 101 -14.34 7.25 -6.28
N ALA A 102 -13.69 6.09 -6.47
CA ALA A 102 -14.11 5.09 -7.45
C ALA A 102 -15.53 4.53 -7.20
N LEU A 103 -15.98 4.47 -5.94
CA LEU A 103 -17.35 4.06 -5.62
C LEU A 103 -18.40 4.99 -6.21
N PHE A 104 -18.13 6.30 -6.28
CA PHE A 104 -19.05 7.26 -6.91
C PHE A 104 -19.15 7.06 -8.43
N SER A 105 -18.18 6.39 -9.05
CA SER A 105 -18.21 5.97 -10.45
C SER A 105 -18.87 4.61 -10.66
N GLY A 106 -19.46 3.99 -9.63
CA GLY A 106 -20.14 2.69 -9.70
C GLY A 106 -19.23 1.48 -9.56
N ALA A 107 -17.94 1.65 -9.24
CA ALA A 107 -16.99 0.56 -9.12
C ALA A 107 -17.17 -0.20 -7.79
N VAL A 108 -18.13 -1.12 -7.72
CA VAL A 108 -18.45 -1.90 -6.51
C VAL A 108 -17.24 -2.68 -5.97
N ALA A 109 -16.31 -3.09 -6.85
CA ALA A 109 -15.06 -3.75 -6.45
C ALA A 109 -14.19 -2.89 -5.52
N ALA A 110 -14.35 -1.56 -5.54
CA ALA A 110 -13.60 -0.64 -4.68
C ALA A 110 -13.90 -0.86 -3.18
N VAL A 111 -15.05 -1.45 -2.82
CA VAL A 111 -15.33 -1.85 -1.43
C VAL A 111 -14.28 -2.82 -0.90
N GLY A 112 -13.82 -3.76 -1.74
CA GLY A 112 -12.76 -4.69 -1.37
C GLY A 112 -11.44 -3.98 -1.10
N GLY A 113 -11.07 -3.02 -1.95
CA GLY A 113 -9.88 -2.18 -1.77
C GLY A 113 -9.91 -1.41 -0.45
N ILE A 114 -11.05 -0.80 -0.12
CA ILE A 114 -11.24 -0.09 1.15
C ILE A 114 -11.07 -1.04 2.35
N ALA A 115 -11.71 -2.21 2.31
CA ALA A 115 -11.64 -3.17 3.40
C ALA A 115 -10.20 -3.64 3.67
N ILE A 116 -9.45 -3.94 2.61
CA ILE A 116 -8.05 -4.35 2.69
C ILE A 116 -7.19 -3.21 3.28
N ALA A 117 -7.31 -2.00 2.74
CA ALA A 117 -6.54 -0.85 3.20
C ALA A 117 -6.81 -0.53 4.68
N LEU A 118 -8.07 -0.56 5.12
CA LEU A 118 -8.44 -0.37 6.52
C LEU A 118 -7.87 -1.47 7.44
N ALA A 119 -7.84 -2.72 6.98
CA ALA A 119 -7.23 -3.82 7.74
C ALA A 119 -5.72 -3.62 7.92
N ILE A 120 -5.02 -3.16 6.87
CA ILE A 120 -3.60 -2.82 6.92
C ILE A 120 -3.35 -1.64 7.86
N ILE A 121 -4.12 -0.55 7.73
CA ILE A 121 -4.03 0.62 8.62
C ILE A 121 -4.21 0.18 10.07
N LYS A 122 -5.25 -0.61 10.38
CA LYS A 122 -5.50 -1.10 11.73
C LYS A 122 -4.32 -1.92 12.27
N ALA A 123 -3.74 -2.79 11.45
CA ALA A 123 -2.58 -3.58 11.83
C ALA A 123 -1.37 -2.69 12.15
N TYR A 124 -1.01 -1.74 11.28
CA TYR A 124 0.13 -0.84 11.47
C TYR A 124 -0.10 0.23 12.54
N ALA A 125 -1.34 0.68 12.75
CA ALA A 125 -1.70 1.70 13.74
C ALA A 125 -1.78 1.13 15.17
N SER A 126 -1.93 -0.19 15.33
CA SER A 126 -2.04 -0.83 16.64
C SER A 126 -0.86 -0.51 17.58
N GLY A 127 -1.13 -0.49 18.89
CA GLY A 127 -0.10 -0.27 19.92
C GLY A 127 0.99 -1.34 19.90
N GLU A 128 0.64 -2.58 19.55
CA GLU A 128 1.59 -3.69 19.41
C GLU A 128 2.58 -3.44 18.25
N SER A 129 2.08 -2.97 17.10
CA SER A 129 2.94 -2.56 15.98
C SER A 129 3.78 -1.33 16.33
N GLY A 130 3.21 -0.35 17.04
CA GLY A 130 3.96 0.79 17.56
C GLY A 130 5.18 0.35 18.38
N ALA A 131 4.98 -0.56 19.32
CA ALA A 131 6.05 -1.14 20.12
C ALA A 131 7.04 -1.97 19.28
N TRP A 132 6.61 -2.61 18.19
CA TRP A 132 7.50 -3.35 17.29
C TRP A 132 8.52 -2.44 16.59
N PHE A 133 8.11 -1.24 16.15
CA PHE A 133 8.97 -0.29 15.43
C PHE A 133 9.84 0.60 16.33
N THR A 134 9.56 0.67 17.63
CA THR A 134 10.34 1.48 18.60
C THR A 134 11.30 0.64 19.44
N ARG A 135 11.53 -0.63 19.08
CA ARG A 135 12.35 -1.60 19.83
C ARG A 135 13.64 -1.96 19.12
#